data_AF-E3RMR0-F1
#
_entry.id   AF-E3RMR0-F1
#
_cell.length_a   1.000
_cell.length_b   1.000
_cell.length_c   1.000
_cell.angle_alpha   90.00
_cell.angle_beta   90.00
_cell.angle_gamma   90.00
#
_symmetry.space_group_name_H-M   'P 1'
#
loop_
_entity.id
_entity.type
_entity.pdbx_description
1 polymer ?
#
loop_
_entity_poly.entity_id
_entity_poly.type
_entity_poly.pdbx_seq_one_letter_code
_entity_poly.pdbx_strand_id
1 'polypeptide(L)'
;MPRQQRSIQTPQSTLRTRLRCIQPQSETVSVNRKLSPIEEQSLVQWILALDQRGFSPHIIDVRRMVDALLAARGQDPPPLPIGKKWVSRFIQGQPELQTKWTRRFHSQRASCEDPTTITAWFKLVEETRQTYGVLDQDIYNFDETGFAIGVASTSKIVTSSDRVSRAVVV
;
A
#
# COMPACT_ATOMS: atom_id res chain seq x y z
N MET A 1 47.90 3.42 -31.28
CA MET A 1 46.88 4.32 -30.70
C MET A 1 45.66 4.33 -31.63
N PRO A 2 44.41 4.40 -31.11
CA PRO A 2 43.36 3.43 -31.41
C PRO A 2 42.17 3.99 -32.20
N ARG A 3 41.40 3.12 -32.87
CA ARG A 3 39.95 3.31 -33.06
C ARG A 3 39.23 1.97 -32.88
N GLN A 4 38.80 1.70 -31.65
CA GLN A 4 37.81 0.64 -31.42
C GLN A 4 36.46 1.14 -31.93
N GLN A 5 36.07 0.70 -33.12
CA GLN A 5 34.68 0.76 -33.56
C GLN A 5 33.93 -0.38 -32.87
N ARG A 6 33.29 -0.08 -31.74
CA ARG A 6 32.26 -0.94 -31.18
C ARG A 6 31.12 -0.98 -32.19
N SER A 7 31.00 -2.10 -32.90
CA SER A 7 29.88 -2.42 -33.78
C SER A 7 28.61 -2.52 -32.93
N ILE A 8 27.95 -1.39 -32.72
CA ILE A 8 26.64 -1.38 -32.10
C ILE A 8 25.72 -2.10 -33.09
N GLN A 9 25.30 -3.31 -32.72
CA GLN A 9 24.48 -4.22 -33.50
C GLN A 9 23.03 -3.74 -33.54
N THR A 10 22.81 -2.48 -33.89
CA THR A 10 21.49 -1.87 -34.02
C THR A 10 20.99 -2.01 -35.47
N PRO A 11 19.77 -2.54 -35.70
CA PRO A 11 19.19 -2.64 -37.03
C PRO A 11 19.15 -1.28 -37.73
N GLN A 12 19.47 -1.24 -39.03
CA GLN A 12 19.44 0.00 -39.82
C GLN A 12 18.07 0.70 -39.80
N SER A 13 16.98 -0.06 -39.68
CA SER A 13 15.63 0.47 -39.50
C SER A 13 15.53 1.38 -38.29
N THR A 14 16.12 0.98 -37.15
CA THR A 14 16.14 1.76 -35.91
C THR A 14 16.89 3.08 -36.09
N LEU A 15 18.04 3.06 -36.79
CA LEU A 15 18.82 4.27 -37.09
C LEU A 15 18.05 5.21 -38.02
N ARG A 16 17.39 4.68 -39.06
CA ARG A 16 16.59 5.47 -40.00
C ARG A 16 15.38 6.12 -39.33
N THR A 17 14.74 5.43 -38.40
CA THR A 17 13.63 5.95 -37.58
C THR A 17 14.10 7.08 -36.66
N ARG A 18 15.26 6.92 -36.00
CA ARG A 18 15.86 7.99 -35.18
C ARG A 18 16.29 9.21 -36.00
N LEU A 19 16.87 9.00 -37.18
CA LEU A 19 17.22 10.09 -38.11
C LEU A 19 15.99 10.87 -38.59
N ARG A 20 14.81 10.23 -38.60
CA ARG A 20 13.52 10.88 -38.89
C ARG A 20 12.86 11.50 -37.65
N CYS A 21 13.60 11.61 -36.53
CA CYS A 21 13.13 12.13 -35.25
C CYS A 21 11.88 11.40 -34.70
N ILE A 22 11.64 10.16 -35.13
CA ILE A 22 10.53 9.36 -34.61
C ILE A 22 10.98 8.79 -33.26
N GLN A 23 10.26 9.16 -32.20
CA GLN A 23 10.54 8.68 -30.86
C GLN A 23 10.25 7.18 -30.75
N PRO A 24 11.07 6.42 -30.00
CA PRO A 24 10.80 5.02 -29.74
C PRO A 24 9.51 4.87 -28.92
N GLN A 25 8.78 3.77 -29.15
CA GLN A 25 7.55 3.47 -28.40
C GLN A 25 7.76 3.45 -26.89
N SER A 26 8.96 3.11 -26.41
CA SER A 26 9.32 3.15 -24.99
C SER A 26 9.27 4.54 -24.36
N GLU A 27 9.47 5.59 -25.17
CA GLU A 27 9.41 7.00 -24.75
C GLU A 27 8.03 7.61 -25.03
N THR A 28 7.17 6.91 -25.78
CA THR A 28 5.83 7.40 -26.13
C THR A 28 4.83 7.07 -25.03
N VAL A 29 4.16 8.08 -24.47
CA VAL A 29 3.08 7.86 -23.50
C VAL A 29 1.91 7.16 -24.20
N SER A 30 1.40 6.08 -23.62
CA SER A 30 0.28 5.35 -24.24
C SER A 30 -0.97 6.22 -24.28
N VAL A 31 -1.60 6.30 -25.46
CA VAL A 31 -2.85 7.07 -25.68
C VAL A 31 -4.00 6.57 -24.79
N ASN A 32 -3.90 5.33 -24.29
CA ASN A 32 -4.91 4.69 -23.46
C ASN A 32 -4.71 4.90 -21.95
N ARG A 33 -3.74 5.73 -21.51
CA ARG A 33 -3.61 6.09 -20.09
C ARG A 33 -4.76 7.02 -19.69
N LYS A 34 -5.56 6.58 -18.72
CA LYS A 34 -6.69 7.37 -18.17
C LYS A 34 -6.22 8.53 -17.28
N LEU A 35 -5.12 8.35 -16.56
CA LEU A 35 -4.53 9.35 -15.67
C LEU A 35 -3.30 10.01 -16.30
N SER A 36 -3.11 11.27 -15.97
CA SER A 36 -1.87 11.99 -16.24
C SER A 36 -0.76 11.49 -15.29
N PRO A 37 0.52 11.64 -15.66
CA PRO A 37 1.63 11.28 -14.78
C PRO A 37 1.58 11.94 -13.39
N ILE A 38 1.06 13.18 -13.32
CA ILE A 38 0.96 13.95 -12.06
C ILE A 38 -0.11 13.34 -11.15
N GLU A 39 -1.27 12.96 -11.70
CA GLU A 39 -2.31 12.31 -10.90
C GLU A 39 -1.91 10.90 -10.50
N GLU A 40 -1.20 10.15 -11.36
CA GLU A 40 -0.63 8.85 -10.99
C GLU A 40 0.33 9.01 -9.80
N GLN A 41 1.25 9.98 -9.85
CA GLN A 41 2.18 10.25 -8.74
C GLN A 41 1.45 10.68 -7.46
N SER A 42 0.44 11.55 -7.59
CA SER A 42 -0.36 12.01 -6.45
C SER A 42 -1.12 10.85 -5.80
N LEU A 43 -1.64 9.92 -6.60
CA LEU A 43 -2.30 8.72 -6.11
C LEU A 43 -1.33 7.80 -5.37
N VAL A 44 -0.11 7.60 -5.89
CA VAL A 44 0.93 6.83 -5.20
C VAL A 44 1.26 7.47 -3.85
N GLN A 45 1.52 8.78 -3.83
CA GLN A 45 1.82 9.51 -2.58
C GLN A 45 0.68 9.41 -1.57
N TRP A 46 -0.57 9.51 -2.01
CA TRP A 46 -1.74 9.34 -1.15
C TRP A 46 -1.81 7.93 -0.54
N ILE A 47 -1.57 6.88 -1.33
CA ILE A 47 -1.52 5.50 -0.82
C ILE A 47 -0.40 5.33 0.21
N LEU A 48 0.80 5.85 -0.08
CA LEU A 48 1.95 5.76 0.83
C LEU A 48 1.69 6.52 2.14
N ALA A 49 1.10 7.71 2.07
CA ALA A 49 0.76 8.51 3.25
C ALA A 49 -0.28 7.80 4.13
N LEU A 50 -1.27 7.14 3.53
CA LEU A 50 -2.25 6.32 4.26
C LEU A 50 -1.59 5.09 4.91
N ASP A 51 -0.70 4.42 4.19
CA ASP A 51 0.04 3.27 4.71
C ASP A 51 0.93 3.63 5.89
N GLN A 52 1.62 4.78 5.83
CA GLN A 52 2.45 5.31 6.92
C GLN A 52 1.63 5.62 8.19
N ARG A 53 0.37 6.03 8.04
CA ARG A 53 -0.55 6.29 9.15
C ARG A 53 -1.22 5.02 9.69
N GLY A 54 -0.95 3.86 9.11
CA GLY A 54 -1.57 2.58 9.48
C GLY A 54 -2.95 2.34 8.87
N PHE A 55 -3.39 3.18 7.93
CA PHE A 55 -4.71 3.09 7.27
C PHE A 55 -4.58 2.73 5.79
N SER A 56 -3.82 1.68 5.50
CA SER A 56 -3.56 1.22 4.13
C SER A 56 -4.87 0.99 3.36
N PRO A 57 -5.10 1.66 2.21
CA PRO A 57 -6.39 1.64 1.54
C PRO A 57 -6.71 0.28 0.92
N HIS A 58 -8.00 -0.08 0.84
CA HIS A 58 -8.41 -1.24 0.06
C HIS A 58 -8.38 -0.97 -1.43
N ILE A 59 -8.33 -2.05 -2.23
CA ILE A 59 -8.43 -1.96 -3.70
C ILE A 59 -9.66 -1.17 -4.17
N ILE A 60 -10.78 -1.31 -3.45
CA ILE A 60 -12.02 -0.60 -3.75
C ILE A 60 -11.87 0.90 -3.49
N ASP A 61 -11.20 1.29 -2.41
CA ASP A 61 -11.00 2.70 -2.05
C ASP A 61 -10.07 3.39 -3.04
N VAL A 62 -9.00 2.71 -3.47
CA VAL A 62 -8.13 3.21 -4.55
C VAL A 62 -8.95 3.43 -5.82
N ARG A 63 -9.80 2.47 -6.22
CA ARG A 63 -10.67 2.65 -7.40
C ARG A 63 -11.59 3.86 -7.25
N ARG A 64 -12.26 4.00 -6.10
CA ARG A 64 -13.17 5.13 -5.80
C ARG A 64 -12.44 6.46 -5.85
N MET A 65 -11.23 6.53 -5.31
CA MET A 65 -10.41 7.74 -5.34
C MET A 65 -10.11 8.14 -6.78
N VAL A 66 -9.74 7.19 -7.64
CA VAL A 66 -9.47 7.51 -9.05
C VAL A 66 -10.74 7.88 -9.82
N ASP A 67 -11.85 7.18 -9.60
CA ASP A 67 -13.14 7.56 -10.19
C ASP A 67 -13.54 8.99 -9.74
N ALA A 68 -13.24 9.39 -8.50
CA ALA A 68 -13.45 10.75 -8.00
C ALA A 68 -12.52 11.79 -8.66
N LEU A 69 -11.23 11.47 -8.85
CA LEU A 69 -10.29 12.33 -9.59
C LEU A 69 -10.76 12.56 -11.03
N LEU A 70 -11.25 11.51 -11.70
CA LEU A 70 -11.77 11.61 -13.06
C LEU A 70 -13.06 12.44 -13.13
N ALA A 71 -13.97 12.28 -12.15
CA ALA A 71 -15.18 13.09 -12.07
C ALA A 71 -14.88 14.57 -11.83
N ALA A 72 -13.86 14.87 -11.00
CA ALA A 72 -13.44 16.24 -10.69
C ALA A 72 -12.87 17.01 -11.90
N ARG A 73 -12.49 16.32 -12.99
CA ARG A 73 -12.05 16.98 -14.23
C ARG A 73 -13.17 17.71 -14.97
N GLY A 74 -14.44 17.47 -14.62
CA GLY A 74 -15.59 18.18 -15.21
C GLY A 74 -15.74 17.96 -16.71
N GLN A 75 -15.39 16.77 -17.21
CA GLN A 75 -15.56 16.43 -18.64
C GLN A 75 -17.03 16.10 -18.92
N ASP A 76 -17.56 16.64 -20.02
CA ASP A 76 -18.88 16.32 -20.55
C ASP A 76 -18.77 15.60 -21.90
N PRO A 77 -19.26 14.36 -22.05
CA PRO A 77 -19.88 13.52 -21.01
C PRO A 77 -18.87 12.99 -19.97
N PRO A 78 -19.34 12.63 -18.75
CA PRO A 78 -18.47 12.16 -17.70
C PRO A 78 -17.68 10.91 -18.11
N PRO A 79 -16.41 10.82 -17.69
CA PRO A 79 -15.53 9.74 -18.10
C PRO A 79 -16.03 8.39 -17.58
N LEU A 80 -15.94 7.36 -18.43
CA LEU A 80 -16.34 6.01 -18.08
C LEU A 80 -15.59 5.50 -16.84
N PRO A 81 -16.30 4.84 -15.89
CA PRO A 81 -15.70 4.28 -14.70
C PRO A 81 -14.49 3.39 -15.02
N ILE A 82 -13.61 3.30 -14.05
CA ILE A 82 -12.41 2.48 -14.19
C ILE A 82 -12.77 1.00 -14.18
N GLY A 83 -12.19 0.24 -15.10
CA GLY A 83 -12.40 -1.20 -15.20
C GLY A 83 -11.84 -1.94 -13.98
N LYS A 84 -12.48 -3.07 -13.61
CA LYS A 84 -12.14 -3.84 -12.40
C LYS A 84 -10.65 -4.24 -12.29
N LYS A 85 -9.98 -4.48 -13.42
CA LYS A 85 -8.56 -4.89 -13.49
C LYS A 85 -7.56 -3.74 -13.51
N TRP A 86 -8.03 -2.49 -13.56
CA TRP A 86 -7.15 -1.34 -13.70
C TRP A 86 -6.26 -1.16 -12.47
N VAL A 87 -6.83 -1.24 -11.25
CA VAL A 87 -6.05 -1.07 -10.01
C VAL A 87 -4.95 -2.12 -9.89
N SER A 88 -5.22 -3.38 -10.26
CA SER A 88 -4.19 -4.42 -10.28
C SER A 88 -3.06 -4.14 -11.27
N ARG A 89 -3.39 -3.58 -12.46
CA ARG A 89 -2.39 -3.21 -13.47
C ARG A 89 -1.59 -1.98 -13.05
N PHE A 90 -2.26 -1.01 -12.43
CA PHE A 90 -1.63 0.18 -11.87
C PHE A 90 -0.58 -0.22 -10.83
N ILE A 91 -0.93 -1.09 -9.88
CA ILE A 91 0.01 -1.55 -8.85
C ILE A 91 1.16 -2.35 -9.47
N GLN A 92 0.91 -3.20 -10.47
CA GLN A 92 1.97 -3.92 -11.18
C GLN A 92 2.96 -2.98 -11.89
N GLY A 93 2.52 -1.79 -12.29
CA GLY A 93 3.37 -0.78 -12.93
C GLY A 93 4.13 0.12 -11.95
N GLN A 94 3.85 0.06 -10.65
CA GLN A 94 4.44 0.93 -9.64
C GLN A 94 5.32 0.11 -8.69
N PRO A 95 6.66 0.17 -8.80
CA PRO A 95 7.56 -0.64 -7.96
C PRO A 95 7.48 -0.27 -6.46
N GLU A 96 6.98 0.93 -6.15
CA GLU A 96 6.80 1.43 -4.78
C GLU A 96 5.60 0.82 -4.05
N LEU A 97 4.70 0.13 -4.77
CA LEU A 97 3.45 -0.38 -4.22
C LEU A 97 3.40 -1.91 -4.28
N GLN A 98 2.81 -2.50 -3.25
CA GLN A 98 2.50 -3.93 -3.22
C GLN A 98 1.10 -4.15 -2.65
N THR A 99 0.46 -5.25 -3.06
CA THR A 99 -0.79 -5.68 -2.42
C THR A 99 -0.53 -6.71 -1.35
N LYS A 100 -1.12 -6.54 -0.17
CA LYS A 100 -1.08 -7.51 0.92
C LYS A 100 -2.49 -7.91 1.33
N TRP A 101 -2.64 -9.13 1.83
CA TRP A 101 -3.87 -9.57 2.47
C TRP A 101 -3.81 -9.23 3.95
N THR A 102 -4.76 -8.44 4.44
CA THR A 102 -4.97 -8.30 5.88
C THR A 102 -5.68 -9.55 6.39
N ARG A 103 -5.29 -10.02 7.58
CA ARG A 103 -6.03 -11.08 8.25
C ARG A 103 -7.12 -10.45 9.10
N ARG A 104 -8.25 -11.15 9.19
CA ARG A 104 -9.33 -10.83 10.13
C ARG A 104 -8.77 -10.81 11.55
N PHE A 105 -9.15 -9.80 12.33
CA PHE A 105 -9.05 -9.91 13.78
C PHE A 105 -9.90 -11.11 14.25
N HIS A 106 -9.39 -11.91 15.20
CA HIS A 106 -10.20 -12.97 15.78
C HIS A 106 -11.39 -12.32 16.50
N SER A 107 -12.59 -12.44 15.91
CA SER A 107 -13.81 -11.77 16.37
C SER A 107 -14.14 -12.04 17.84
N GLN A 108 -13.71 -13.18 18.38
CA GLN A 108 -13.83 -13.50 19.81
C GLN A 108 -13.08 -12.50 20.70
N ARG A 109 -11.90 -12.00 20.32
CA ARG A 109 -11.15 -11.04 21.15
C ARG A 109 -11.89 -9.73 21.32
N ALA A 110 -12.48 -9.20 20.24
CA ALA A 110 -13.25 -7.95 20.29
C ALA A 110 -14.51 -8.09 21.15
N SER A 111 -15.11 -9.27 21.17
CA SER A 111 -16.26 -9.57 22.04
C SER A 111 -15.86 -9.86 23.49
N CYS A 112 -14.60 -10.17 23.75
CA CYS A 112 -14.06 -10.34 25.11
C CYS A 112 -13.54 -9.02 25.71
N GLU A 113 -13.53 -7.91 24.96
CA GLU A 113 -13.20 -6.57 25.45
C GLU A 113 -14.40 -5.94 26.19
N ASP A 114 -14.93 -6.63 27.19
CA ASP A 114 -15.91 -6.04 28.10
C ASP A 114 -15.18 -5.18 29.16
N PRO A 115 -15.48 -3.88 29.26
CA PRO A 115 -14.84 -2.99 30.22
C PRO A 115 -14.92 -3.50 31.66
N THR A 116 -16.02 -4.17 32.05
CA THR A 116 -16.17 -4.66 33.41
C THR A 116 -15.24 -5.83 33.71
N THR A 117 -15.13 -6.77 32.76
CA THR A 117 -14.22 -7.92 32.82
C THR A 117 -12.76 -7.48 32.82
N ILE A 118 -12.39 -6.52 31.97
CA ILE A 118 -11.03 -5.96 31.91
C ILE A 118 -10.67 -5.28 33.24
N THR A 119 -11.57 -4.45 33.78
CA THR A 119 -11.32 -3.72 35.03
C THR A 119 -11.18 -4.68 36.22
N ALA A 120 -12.00 -5.73 36.29
CA ALA A 120 -11.91 -6.76 37.33
C ALA A 120 -10.59 -7.53 37.26
N TRP A 121 -10.12 -7.85 36.06
CA TRP A 121 -8.83 -8.52 35.86
C TRP A 121 -7.65 -7.65 36.34
N PHE A 122 -7.61 -6.36 35.96
CA PHE A 122 -6.55 -5.46 36.40
C PHE A 122 -6.54 -5.26 37.92
N LYS A 123 -7.71 -5.20 38.56
CA LYS A 123 -7.80 -5.16 40.04
C LYS A 123 -7.21 -6.41 40.68
N LEU A 124 -7.56 -7.59 40.18
CA LEU A 124 -7.04 -8.86 40.68
C LEU A 124 -5.51 -8.93 40.53
N VAL A 125 -4.97 -8.48 39.40
CA VAL A 125 -3.52 -8.44 39.16
C VAL A 125 -2.83 -7.52 40.15
N GLU A 126 -3.39 -6.33 40.41
CA GLU A 126 -2.84 -5.37 41.37
C GLU A 126 -2.86 -5.93 42.81
N GLU A 127 -3.96 -6.55 43.22
CA GLU A 127 -4.07 -7.21 44.54
C GLU A 127 -3.06 -8.36 44.68
N THR A 128 -2.87 -9.14 43.62
CA THR A 128 -1.89 -10.24 43.59
C THR A 128 -0.46 -9.71 43.67
N ARG A 129 -0.16 -8.63 42.92
CA ARG A 129 1.14 -7.94 42.95
C ARG A 129 1.47 -7.44 44.35
N GLN A 130 0.50 -6.85 45.05
CA GLN A 130 0.66 -6.39 46.44
C GLN A 130 0.84 -7.55 47.43
N THR A 131 0.07 -8.63 47.26
CA THR A 131 0.10 -9.79 48.17
C THR A 131 1.45 -10.51 48.12
N TYR A 132 2.01 -10.68 46.92
CA TYR A 132 3.27 -11.40 46.71
C TYR A 132 4.49 -10.48 46.60
N GLY A 133 4.32 -9.16 46.69
CA GLY A 133 5.41 -8.20 46.62
C GLY A 133 6.15 -8.20 45.27
N VAL A 134 5.43 -8.45 44.17
CA VAL A 134 6.03 -8.48 42.83
C VAL A 134 6.48 -7.06 42.45
N LEU A 135 7.77 -6.88 42.18
CA LEU A 135 8.33 -5.60 41.79
C LEU A 135 8.10 -5.35 40.30
N ASP A 136 8.00 -4.09 39.90
CA ASP A 136 7.77 -3.73 38.49
C ASP A 136 8.90 -4.23 37.56
N GLN A 137 10.12 -4.33 38.09
CA GLN A 137 11.27 -4.88 37.37
C GLN A 137 11.17 -6.39 37.08
N ASP A 138 10.28 -7.10 37.79
CA ASP A 138 10.04 -8.54 37.61
C ASP A 138 8.82 -8.82 36.72
N ILE A 139 8.21 -7.78 36.13
CA ILE A 139 7.09 -7.88 35.19
C ILE A 139 7.65 -7.89 33.77
N TYR A 140 7.54 -9.03 33.11
CA TYR A 140 7.96 -9.20 31.72
C TYR A 140 6.73 -9.26 30.83
N ASN A 141 6.69 -8.43 29.80
CA ASN A 141 5.67 -8.53 28.78
C ASN A 141 6.00 -9.72 27.87
N PHE A 142 5.01 -10.59 27.65
CA PHE A 142 5.13 -11.74 26.77
C PHE A 142 4.08 -11.65 25.66
N ASP A 143 4.15 -10.58 24.88
CA ASP A 143 3.31 -10.41 23.71
C ASP A 143 4.15 -10.32 22.43
N GLU A 144 3.71 -11.08 21.42
CA GLU A 144 4.12 -10.86 20.05
C GLU A 144 2.82 -10.68 19.27
N THR A 145 2.60 -9.49 18.70
CA THR A 145 2.21 -9.26 17.28
C THR A 145 1.44 -7.95 17.11
N GLY A 146 1.99 -7.05 16.29
CA GLY A 146 1.32 -5.83 15.84
C GLY A 146 0.16 -6.11 14.88
N PHE A 147 -1.05 -5.69 15.27
CA PHE A 147 -2.24 -5.72 14.41
C PHE A 147 -2.88 -4.32 14.34
N ALA A 148 -3.42 -3.98 13.16
CA ALA A 148 -4.18 -2.76 12.95
C ALA A 148 -5.64 -2.95 13.43
N ILE A 149 -6.12 -1.99 14.25
CA ILE A 149 -7.49 -1.97 14.79
C ILE A 149 -8.51 -1.72 13.67
N GLY A 150 -9.63 -2.46 13.68
CA GLY A 150 -10.82 -2.15 12.87
C GLY A 150 -11.05 -3.00 11.60
N VAL A 151 -10.17 -3.94 11.26
CA VAL A 151 -10.36 -4.79 10.07
C VAL A 151 -11.17 -6.06 10.40
N ALA A 152 -12.49 -5.96 10.25
CA ALA A 152 -13.44 -7.03 10.56
C ALA A 152 -13.48 -8.18 9.53
N SER A 153 -12.79 -8.07 8.38
CA SER A 153 -12.75 -9.08 7.32
C SER A 153 -11.41 -9.15 6.59
N THR A 154 -11.01 -10.35 6.19
CA THR A 154 -9.82 -10.59 5.34
C THR A 154 -10.01 -9.83 4.03
N SER A 155 -9.15 -8.86 3.77
CA SER A 155 -9.31 -7.96 2.64
C SER A 155 -7.95 -7.62 2.04
N LYS A 156 -7.95 -7.32 0.73
CA LYS A 156 -6.72 -7.00 0.01
C LYS A 156 -6.48 -5.50 0.12
N ILE A 157 -5.39 -5.12 0.77
CA ILE A 157 -4.93 -3.73 0.94
C ILE A 157 -3.75 -3.43 0.01
N VAL A 158 -3.53 -2.15 -0.24
CA VAL A 158 -2.37 -1.64 -0.97
C VAL A 158 -1.43 -0.95 0.01
N THR A 159 -0.17 -1.35 0.02
CA THR A 159 0.87 -0.90 0.97
C THR A 159 2.15 -0.54 0.21
N SER A 160 3.06 0.19 0.85
CA SER A 160 4.42 0.38 0.34
C SER A 160 5.14 -0.97 0.14
N SER A 161 5.89 -1.12 -0.95
CA SER A 161 6.73 -2.30 -1.23
C SER A 161 7.86 -2.47 -0.22
N ASP A 162 8.46 -1.38 0.23
CA ASP A 162 9.56 -1.33 1.20
C ASP A 162 9.15 -1.70 2.64
N ARG A 163 7.85 -1.88 2.88
CA ARG A 163 7.34 -2.31 4.17
C ARG A 163 7.70 -3.78 4.39
N VAL A 164 8.93 -4.02 4.86
CA VAL A 164 9.32 -5.24 5.56
C VAL A 164 8.32 -5.40 6.71
N SER A 165 7.78 -6.59 6.89
CA SER A 165 7.05 -6.99 8.10
C SER A 165 8.02 -6.97 9.28
N ARG A 166 8.47 -5.78 9.67
CA ARG A 166 9.17 -5.58 10.93
C ARG A 166 8.07 -5.55 11.98
N ALA A 167 7.97 -6.65 12.73
CA ALA A 167 7.66 -6.49 14.14
C ALA A 167 8.68 -5.48 14.66
N VAL A 168 8.22 -4.27 14.95
CA VAL A 168 9.01 -3.34 15.74
C VAL A 168 8.94 -3.93 17.14
N VAL A 169 9.92 -4.78 17.43
CA VAL A 169 10.25 -5.17 18.79
C VAL A 169 10.85 -3.91 19.41
N VAL A 170 10.07 -3.25 20.25
CA VAL A 170 10.55 -2.32 21.27
C VAL A 170 9.99 -2.83 22.58
#